data_AF-A0A944UK10-F1
#
_entry.id   AF-A0A944UK10-F1
#
_cell.length_a   1.000
_cell.length_b   1.000
_cell.length_c   1.000
_cell.angle_alpha   90.00
_cell.angle_beta   90.00
_cell.angle_gamma   90.00
#
_symmetry.space_group_name_H-M   'P 1'
#
loop_
_entity.id
_entity.type
_entity.pdbx_description
1 polymer ?
#
loop_
_entity_poly.entity_id
_entity_poly.type
_entity_poly.pdbx_seq_one_letter_code
_entity_poly.pdbx_strand_id
1 'polypeptide(L)' 'MAKKLEGAGLRGQVAGETSLCTVGQEEGLAYRGHKIEILAEKGTFEEVAYLLL' A
#
# COMPACT_ATOMS: atom_id res chain seq x y z
N MET A 1 -0.17 7.41 37.70
CA MET A 1 0.70 7.19 36.53
C MET A 1 -0.19 6.83 35.35
N ALA A 2 -0.10 7.56 34.23
CA ALA A 2 -0.92 7.29 33.06
C ALA A 2 -0.45 6.00 32.37
N LYS A 3 -1.39 5.10 32.05
CA LYS A 3 -1.14 3.85 31.31
C LYS A 3 -0.58 4.21 29.93
N LYS A 4 0.62 3.72 29.59
CA LYS A 4 1.20 3.87 28.25
C LYS A 4 0.25 3.23 27.23
N LEU A 5 -0.29 4.03 26.32
CA LEU A 5 -1.14 3.56 25.24
C LEU A 5 -0.28 2.81 24.23
N GLU A 6 -0.07 1.51 24.47
CA GLU A 6 0.49 0.62 23.46
C GLU A 6 -0.49 0.55 22.30
N GLY A 7 -0.10 1.08 21.14
CA GLY A 7 -0.96 1.17 19.95
C GLY A 7 -1.62 2.53 19.70
N ALA A 8 -1.14 3.62 20.32
CA ALA A 8 -1.52 4.96 19.89
C ALA A 8 -1.29 5.11 18.36
N GLY A 9 -2.32 5.55 17.63
CA GLY A 9 -2.28 5.67 16.17
C GLY A 9 -2.39 4.36 15.38
N LEU A 10 -2.90 3.27 16.00
CA LEU A 10 -3.12 1.97 15.34
C LEU A 10 -1.85 1.30 14.79
N ARG A 11 -0.67 1.68 15.29
CA ARG A 11 0.59 1.14 14.79
C ARG A 11 0.66 -0.38 14.98
N GLY A 12 0.85 -1.11 13.88
CA GLY A 12 0.93 -2.58 13.87
C GLY A 12 -0.42 -3.29 14.04
N GLN A 13 -1.54 -2.56 14.07
CA GLN A 13 -2.88 -3.14 14.11
C GLN A 13 -3.45 -3.25 12.71
N VAL A 14 -3.88 -4.46 12.32
CA VAL A 14 -4.56 -4.70 11.05
C VAL A 14 -5.99 -4.17 11.15
N ALA A 15 -6.30 -3.12 10.39
CA ALA A 15 -7.63 -2.49 10.37
C ALA A 15 -8.59 -3.09 9.32
N GLY A 16 -8.06 -3.92 8.41
CA GLY A 16 -8.79 -4.54 7.33
C GLY A 16 -7.86 -5.21 6.33
N GLU A 17 -8.44 -5.73 5.27
CA GLU A 17 -7.72 -6.38 4.18
C GLU A 17 -7.82 -5.54 2.90
N THR A 18 -6.81 -5.62 2.05
CA THR A 18 -6.80 -4.94 0.75
C THR A 18 -6.14 -5.80 -0.30
N SER A 19 -6.64 -5.68 -1.52
CA SER A 19 -6.02 -6.24 -2.73
C SER A 19 -5.47 -5.16 -3.66
N LEU A 20 -5.46 -3.89 -3.22
CA LEU A 20 -5.05 -2.76 -4.06
C LEU A 20 -3.53 -2.68 -4.24
N CYS A 21 -2.80 -2.77 -3.13
CA CYS A 21 -1.36 -2.60 -3.15
C CYS A 21 -0.64 -3.31 -1.99
N THR A 22 0.67 -3.43 -2.12
CA THR A 22 1.58 -3.86 -1.06
C THR A 22 2.71 -2.82 -0.91
N VAL A 23 3.15 -2.59 0.32
CA VAL A 23 4.22 -1.64 0.64
C VAL A 23 5.25 -2.37 1.49
N GLY A 24 6.48 -2.48 0.99
CA GLY A 24 7.59 -3.09 1.74
C GLY A 24 7.44 -4.59 2.06
N GLN A 25 6.46 -5.29 1.47
CA GLN A 25 6.41 -6.77 1.51
C GLN A 25 7.46 -7.37 0.56
N GLU A 26 7.62 -6.78 -0.63
CA GLU A 26 8.83 -6.85 -1.44
C GLU A 26 9.49 -5.46 -1.44
N GLU A 27 10.69 -5.29 -1.99
CA GLU A 27 11.30 -3.96 -2.13
C GLU A 27 10.37 -3.01 -2.91
N GLY A 28 9.94 -1.93 -2.26
CA GLY A 28 9.18 -0.85 -2.88
C GLY A 28 7.65 -0.94 -2.73
N LEU A 29 6.95 -0.53 -3.80
CA LEU A 29 5.50 -0.41 -3.91
C LEU A 29 5.00 -1.21 -5.12
N ALA A 30 3.93 -1.98 -4.93
CA ALA A 30 3.26 -2.67 -6.03
C ALA A 30 1.75 -2.42 -6.03
N TYR A 31 1.18 -2.12 -7.20
CA TYR A 31 -0.26 -1.96 -7.43
C TYR A 31 -0.81 -3.18 -8.15
N ARG A 32 -1.78 -3.88 -7.56
CA ARG A 32 -2.36 -5.13 -8.09
C ARG A 32 -1.29 -6.17 -8.50
N GLY A 33 -0.13 -6.17 -7.84
CA GLY A 33 1.01 -7.05 -8.16
C GLY A 33 2.01 -6.49 -9.18
N HIS A 34 1.77 -5.32 -9.76
CA HIS A 34 2.71 -4.65 -10.66
C HIS A 34 3.60 -3.67 -9.89
N LYS A 35 4.93 -3.80 -10.05
CA LYS A 35 5.90 -2.87 -9.47
C LYS A 35 5.69 -1.43 -9.97
N ILE A 36 5.78 -0.46 -9.08
CA ILE A 36 5.54 0.95 -9.40
C ILE A 36 6.48 1.48 -10.49
N GLU A 37 7.72 0.99 -10.53
CA GLU A 37 8.71 1.39 -11.52
C GLU A 37 8.27 0.99 -12.94
N ILE A 38 7.65 -0.19 -13.08
CA ILE A 38 7.15 -0.68 -14.36
C ILE A 38 5.94 0.13 -14.82
N LEU A 39 5.04 0.46 -13.90
CA LEU A 39 3.87 1.28 -14.21
C LEU A 39 4.28 2.72 -14.59
N ALA A 40 5.31 3.28 -13.95
CA ALA A 40 5.83 4.60 -14.27
C ALA A 40 6.58 4.64 -15.61
N GLU A 41 7.29 3.57 -15.97
CA GLU A 41 8.04 3.51 -17.24
C GLU A 41 7.13 3.21 -18.43
N LYS A 42 6.09 2.37 -18.25
CA LYS A 42 5.32 1.78 -19.35
C LYS A 42 3.85 2.16 -19.39
N GLY A 43 3.31 2.68 -18.29
CA GLY A 43 1.90 3.02 -18.17
C GLY A 43 1.65 4.52 -18.24
N THR A 44 0.39 4.85 -18.47
CA THR A 44 -0.16 6.21 -18.30
C THR A 44 -0.90 6.31 -16.97
N PHE A 45 -1.16 7.55 -16.54
CA PHE A 45 -1.94 7.78 -15.32
C PHE A 45 -3.34 7.15 -15.42
N GLU A 46 -3.99 7.28 -16.58
CA GLU A 46 -5.34 6.77 -16.84
C GLU A 46 -5.39 5.23 -16.78
N GLU A 47 -4.38 4.54 -17.32
CA GLU A 47 -4.29 3.08 -17.22
C GLU A 47 -4.08 2.62 -15.77
N VAL A 48 -3.26 3.35 -15.00
CA VAL A 48 -3.06 3.05 -13.58
C VAL A 48 -4.32 3.35 -12.76
N ALA A 49 -5.05 4.40 -13.10
CA ALA A 49 -6.34 4.70 -12.49
C ALA A 49 -7.35 3.57 -12.79
N TYR A 50 -7.42 3.11 -14.04
CA TYR A 50 -8.27 1.98 -14.43
C TYR A 50 -7.87 0.67 -13.72
N LEU A 51 -6.58 0.44 -13.49
CA LEU A 51 -6.10 -0.74 -12.75
C LEU A 51 -6.57 -0.75 -11.28
N LEU A 52 -6.72 0.43 -10.67
CA LEU A 52 -7.01 0.57 -9.24
C LEU A 52 -8.51 0.72 -8.92
N LEU A 53 -9.29 1.32 -9.82
CA LEU A 53 -10.72 1.60 -9.68
C LEU A 53 -11.58 0.47 -10.25
#